data_AF-A0AAU5WIM5-F1
#
_entry.id   AF-A0AAU5WIM5-F1
#
_cell.length_a   1.000
_cell.length_b   1.000
_cell.length_c   1.000
_cell.angle_alpha   90.00
_cell.angle_beta   90.00
_cell.angle_gamma   90.00
#
_symmetry.space_group_name_H-M   'P 1'
#
loop_
_entity.id
_entity.type
_entity.pdbx_description
1 polymer ?
#
loop_
_entity_poly.entity_id
_entity_poly.type
_entity_poly.pdbx_seq_one_letter_code
_entity_poly.pdbx_strand_id
1 'polypeptide(L)' 'MTVFGADRLTADGHDEAVAALRDRLRGLPDDAALPYRPEHGGDFDGDLVLRPDLAPGLAGLGVHLREDSA' A
#
# COMPACT_ATOMS: atom_id res chain seq x y z
N MET A 1 6.02 -6.63 -2.76
CA MET A 1 6.47 -8.03 -2.63
C MET A 1 6.98 -8.26 -1.23
N THR A 2 6.39 -9.22 -0.52
CA THR A 2 6.81 -9.69 0.80
C THR A 2 7.09 -11.18 0.67
N VAL A 3 8.23 -11.65 1.19
CA VAL A 3 8.55 -13.09 1.23
C VAL A 3 8.25 -13.59 2.63
N PHE A 4 7.17 -14.35 2.78
CA PHE A 4 6.79 -14.95 4.06
C PHE A 4 7.49 -16.29 4.25
N GLY A 5 7.79 -16.67 5.51
CA GLY A 5 8.43 -17.95 5.80
C GLY A 5 9.83 -18.09 5.21
N ALA A 6 10.59 -16.99 5.14
CA ALA A 6 11.93 -16.95 4.55
C ALA A 6 12.93 -17.93 5.20
N ASP A 7 12.68 -18.35 6.44
CA ASP A 7 13.44 -19.38 7.16
C ASP A 7 13.31 -20.79 6.56
N ARG A 8 12.27 -21.03 5.74
CA ARG A 8 11.97 -22.31 5.11
C ARG A 8 12.03 -22.25 3.58
N LEU A 9 12.63 -21.20 3.03
CA LEU A 9 12.67 -20.98 1.59
C LEU A 9 13.52 -22.06 0.91
N THR A 10 12.97 -22.69 -0.13
CA THR A 10 13.70 -23.62 -0.98
C THR A 10 14.58 -22.86 -1.98
N ALA A 11 15.46 -23.56 -2.70
CA ALA A 11 16.24 -22.96 -3.79
C ALA A 11 15.32 -22.38 -4.88
N ASP A 12 14.30 -23.13 -5.30
CA ASP A 12 13.33 -22.67 -6.30
C ASP A 12 12.57 -21.43 -5.82
N GLY A 13 12.11 -21.43 -4.56
CA GLY A 13 11.40 -20.28 -3.98
C GLY A 13 12.31 -19.05 -3.81
N HIS A 14 13.62 -19.26 -3.60
CA HIS A 14 14.60 -18.18 -3.62
C HIS A 14 14.73 -17.58 -5.02
N ASP A 15 14.83 -18.40 -6.05
CA ASP A 15 14.99 -17.91 -7.42
C ASP A 15 13.74 -17.16 -7.91
N GLU A 16 12.54 -17.61 -7.52
CA GLU A 16 11.29 -16.88 -7.71
C GLU A 16 11.30 -15.52 -7.00
N ALA A 17 11.73 -15.47 -5.74
CA ALA A 17 11.81 -14.23 -4.97
C ALA A 17 12.81 -13.24 -5.59
N VAL A 18 13.94 -13.72 -6.10
CA VAL A 18 14.94 -12.93 -6.81
C VAL A 18 14.36 -12.37 -8.12
N ALA A 19 13.65 -13.18 -8.90
CA ALA A 19 13.01 -12.72 -10.13
C ALA A 19 11.98 -11.62 -9.84
N ALA A 20 11.08 -11.85 -8.88
CA ALA A 20 10.07 -10.89 -8.49
C ALA A 20 10.66 -9.60 -7.90
N LEU A 21 11.76 -9.68 -7.15
CA LEU A 21 12.47 -8.50 -6.68
C LEU A 21 13.03 -7.69 -7.85
N ARG A 22 13.67 -8.34 -8.82
CA ARG A 22 14.20 -7.65 -10.01
C ARG A 22 13.08 -6.97 -10.80
N ASP A 23 11.95 -7.62 -10.96
CA ASP A 23 10.79 -7.05 -11.66
C ASP A 23 10.26 -5.81 -10.92
N ARG A 24 10.09 -5.90 -9.60
CA ARG A 24 9.67 -4.74 -8.78
C ARG A 24 10.66 -3.59 -8.88
N LEU A 25 11.97 -3.86 -8.84
CA LEU A 25 12.99 -2.80 -8.94
C LEU A 25 12.97 -2.09 -10.29
N ARG A 26 12.65 -2.80 -11.37
CA ARG A 26 12.49 -2.20 -12.70
C ARG A 26 11.25 -1.32 -12.78
N GLY A 27 10.17 -1.68 -12.08
CA GLY A 27 8.92 -0.92 -12.02
C GLY A 27 8.96 0.29 -11.07
N LEU A 28 9.91 0.38 -10.13
CA LEU A 28 9.94 1.44 -9.10
C LEU A 28 9.71 2.89 -9.58
N PRO A 29 10.23 3.34 -10.73
CA PRO A 29 10.01 4.70 -11.20
C PRO A 29 8.57 4.98 -11.63
N ASP A 30 7.83 3.95 -12.07
CA ASP A 30 6.60 4.09 -12.85
C ASP A 30 5.38 3.39 -12.20
N ASP A 31 5.60 2.39 -11.36
CA ASP A 31 4.54 1.67 -10.66
C ASP A 31 3.72 2.63 -9.79
N ALA A 32 2.39 2.48 -9.84
CA ALA A 32 1.49 3.30 -9.06
C ALA A 32 1.78 3.15 -7.55
N ALA A 33 1.96 4.28 -6.88
CA ALA A 33 2.08 4.32 -5.43
C ALA A 33 0.76 3.89 -4.77
N LEU A 34 0.85 3.42 -3.52
CA LEU A 34 -0.35 3.19 -2.71
C LEU A 34 -1.12 4.51 -2.56
N PRO A 35 -2.45 4.52 -2.77
CA PRO A 35 -3.25 5.73 -2.84
C PRO A 35 -3.58 6.28 -1.45
N TYR A 36 -2.55 6.59 -0.66
CA TYR A 36 -2.73 7.21 0.66
C TYR A 36 -3.36 8.60 0.52
N ARG A 37 -4.27 8.91 1.45
CA ARG A 37 -4.83 10.25 1.60
C ARG A 37 -3.75 11.21 2.07
N PRO A 38 -3.52 12.33 1.37
CA PRO A 38 -2.59 13.35 1.83
C PRO A 38 -3.12 14.03 3.10
N GLU A 39 -2.25 14.25 4.07
CA GLU A 39 -2.57 14.98 5.31
C GLU A 39 -3.11 16.39 5.01
N HIS A 40 -2.37 17.14 4.19
CA HIS A 40 -2.71 18.51 3.78
C HIS A 40 -3.55 18.56 2.48
N GLY A 41 -4.48 17.62 2.29
CA GLY A 41 -5.34 17.57 1.10
C GLY A 41 -6.80 17.95 1.32
N GLY A 42 -7.17 18.28 2.56
CA GLY A 42 -8.56 18.61 2.93
C GLY A 42 -9.39 17.42 3.41
N ASP A 43 -8.88 16.19 3.26
CA ASP A 43 -9.57 14.97 3.73
C ASP A 43 -9.65 14.90 5.27
N PHE A 44 -8.67 15.48 5.95
CA PHE A 44 -8.61 15.55 7.41
C PHE A 44 -9.01 16.95 7.90
N ASP A 45 -9.60 17.02 9.09
CA ASP A 45 -9.88 18.27 9.78
C ASP A 45 -8.66 18.80 10.58
N GLY A 46 -8.87 19.84 11.40
CA GLY A 46 -7.80 20.48 12.17
C GLY A 46 -7.18 19.58 13.25
N ASP A 47 -7.87 18.51 13.65
CA ASP A 47 -7.40 17.52 14.63
C ASP A 47 -6.86 16.25 13.95
N LEU A 48 -6.64 16.30 12.63
CA LEU A 48 -6.22 15.19 11.78
C LEU A 48 -7.20 14.00 11.79
N VAL A 49 -8.48 14.26 12.03
CA VAL A 49 -9.54 13.26 11.93
C VAL A 49 -10.11 13.26 10.51
N LEU A 50 -10.28 12.06 9.93
CA LEU A 50 -10.87 11.94 8.60
C LEU A 50 -12.31 12.45 8.64
N ARG A 51 -12.67 13.30 7.69
CA ARG A 51 -14.04 13.83 7.61
C ARG A 51 -15.05 12.70 7.42
N PRO A 52 -16.19 12.72 8.15
CA PRO A 52 -17.11 11.59 8.24
C PRO A 52 -17.81 11.25 6.92
N ASP A 53 -17.88 12.20 5.98
CA ASP A 53 -18.45 12.01 4.65
C ASP A 53 -17.55 11.25 3.68
N LEU A 54 -16.24 11.15 3.96
CA LEU A 54 -15.27 10.49 3.08
C LEU A 54 -15.14 8.98 3.29
N ALA A 55 -15.53 8.49 4.46
CA ALA A 55 -15.59 7.05 4.78
C ALA A 55 -16.66 6.78 5.86
N PRO A 56 -17.96 6.95 5.54
CA PRO A 56 -19.02 6.90 6.54
C PRO A 56 -19.07 5.56 7.28
N GLY A 57 -18.97 5.61 8.61
CA GLY A 57 -19.03 4.42 9.47
C GLY A 57 -17.78 3.54 9.44
N LEU A 58 -16.72 3.93 8.72
CA LEU A 58 -15.45 3.22 8.70
C LEU A 58 -14.43 3.84 9.66
N ALA A 59 -13.57 2.99 10.21
CA ALA A 59 -12.47 3.38 11.10
C ALA A 59 -11.27 2.43 10.91
N GLY A 60 -10.14 2.74 11.56
CA GLY A 60 -8.92 1.94 11.48
C GLY A 60 -8.07 2.26 10.25
N LEU A 61 -7.07 1.42 9.97
CA LEU A 61 -6.02 1.75 8.98
C LEU A 61 -6.53 1.90 7.53
N GLY A 62 -7.62 1.22 7.19
CA GLY A 62 -8.16 1.22 5.82
C GLY A 62 -8.64 2.61 5.37
N VAL A 63 -9.05 3.47 6.30
CA VAL A 63 -9.60 4.80 5.97
C VAL A 63 -8.54 5.75 5.39
N HIS A 64 -7.26 5.44 5.58
CA HIS A 64 -6.15 6.23 5.04
C HIS A 64 -5.87 5.96 3.56
N LEU A 65 -6.45 4.91 2.97
CA LEU A 65 -6.42 4.70 1.54
C LEU A 65 -7.65 5.36 0.92
N ARG A 66 -7.47 5.95 -0.26
CA ARG A 66 -8.61 6.28 -1.12
C ARG A 66 -9.13 4.97 -1.70
N GLU A 67 -10.46 4.83 -1.75
CA GLU A 67 -11.04 3.78 -2.60
C GLU A 67 -10.63 4.09 -4.04
N ASP A 68 -10.03 3.11 -4.71
CA ASP A 68 -9.72 3.26 -6.13
C ASP A 68 -11.04 3.56 -6.84
N SER A 69 -11.16 4.78 -7.35
CA SER A 69 -12.24 5.11 -8.27
C SER A 69 -11.94 4.36 -9.56
N ALA A 70 -12.50 3.16 -9.68
CA ALA A 70 -12.52 2.40 -10.93
C ALA A 70 -13.18 3.22 -12.06
#